data_AF-A0A379SSR0-F1
#
_entry.id   AF-A0A379SSR0-F1
#
_cell.length_a   1.000
_cell.length_b   1.000
_cell.length_c   1.000
_cell.angle_alpha   90.00
_cell.angle_beta   90.00
_cell.angle_gamma   90.00
#
_symmetry.space_group_name_H-M   'P 1'
#
loop_
_entity.id
_entity.type
_entity.pdbx_description
1 polymer ?
#
loop_
_entity_poly.entity_id
_entity_poly.type
_entity_poly.pdbx_seq_one_letter_code
_entity_poly.pdbx_strand_id
1 'polypeptide(L)'
;MDYPDGRKACFEIRKVPYYDRVGKRHGLMGFGRDITERKRYQDALERASRDKTTFISTISHELRTPLNGIVGLSRILLDTDLTAEQEKYLKTIHVSAVTLGNIFNDIIDMDKMERRKVQLDNQPIDFTSFMADLENLSGLQAQQKGLRFCA
;
A
#
# COMPACT_ATOMS: atom_id res chain seq x y z
N MET A 1 27.45 21.19 -9.78
CA MET A 1 28.27 22.38 -10.12
C MET A 1 27.73 23.49 -9.26
N ASP A 2 28.57 24.38 -8.76
CA ASP A 2 28.08 25.54 -8.02
C ASP A 2 27.86 26.70 -9.00
N TYR A 3 26.75 27.42 -8.83
CA TYR A 3 26.56 28.71 -9.46
C TYR A 3 27.64 29.68 -8.98
N PRO A 4 27.97 30.74 -9.75
CA PRO A 4 28.92 31.77 -9.32
C PRO A 4 28.56 32.44 -7.98
N ASP A 5 27.30 32.34 -7.55
CA ASP A 5 26.78 32.85 -6.28
C ASP A 5 26.86 31.82 -5.12
N GLY A 6 27.47 30.65 -5.35
CA GLY A 6 27.63 29.59 -4.36
C GLY A 6 26.44 28.63 -4.22
N ARG A 7 25.36 28.80 -4.99
CA ARG A 7 24.23 27.84 -4.96
C ARG A 7 24.60 26.54 -5.67
N LYS A 8 24.29 25.40 -5.03
CA LYS A 8 24.41 24.10 -5.69
C LYS A 8 23.41 23.96 -6.83
N ALA A 9 23.92 23.65 -8.01
CA ALA A 9 23.15 23.41 -9.21
C ALA A 9 23.30 21.96 -9.70
N CYS A 10 22.18 21.41 -10.15
CA CYS A 10 22.12 20.10 -10.76
C CYS A 10 21.98 20.27 -12.28
N PHE A 11 22.99 19.83 -13.03
CA PHE A 11 22.99 19.90 -14.49
C PHE A 11 22.91 18.49 -15.08
N GLU A 12 22.01 18.30 -16.03
CA GLU A 12 22.00 17.14 -16.90
C GLU A 12 22.92 17.44 -18.10
N ILE A 13 24.02 16.70 -18.24
CA ILE A 13 24.97 16.89 -19.33
C ILE A 13 24.87 15.74 -20.31
N ARG A 14 24.59 16.04 -21.57
CA ARG A 14 24.68 15.10 -22.68
C ARG A 14 25.88 15.45 -23.54
N LYS A 15 26.68 14.45 -23.92
CA LYS A 15 27.81 14.62 -24.83
C LYS A 15 27.62 13.73 -26.05
N VAL A 16 27.81 14.30 -27.23
CA VAL A 16 27.73 13.59 -28.50
C VAL A 16 29.02 13.79 -29.29
N PRO A 17 29.53 12.76 -29.99
CA PRO A 17 30.67 12.92 -30.88
C PRO A 17 30.28 13.80 -32.08
N TYR A 18 31.13 14.76 -32.42
CA TYR A 18 30.97 15.62 -33.60
C TYR A 18 31.91 15.14 -34.70
N TYR A 19 31.34 14.90 -35.89
CA TYR A 19 32.03 14.43 -37.08
C TYR A 19 32.01 15.51 -38.16
N ASP A 20 33.03 15.56 -39.00
CA ASP A 20 33.02 16.41 -40.19
C ASP A 20 32.16 15.81 -41.34
N ARG A 21 32.10 16.52 -42.48
CA ARG A 21 31.35 16.11 -43.67
C ARG A 21 31.86 14.82 -44.33
N VAL A 22 33.05 14.36 -43.95
CA VAL A 22 33.71 13.15 -44.49
C VAL A 22 33.66 12.01 -43.48
N GLY A 23 32.97 12.20 -42.34
CA GLY A 23 32.78 11.17 -41.30
C GLY A 23 33.95 11.05 -40.32
N LYS A 24 34.93 11.95 -40.34
CA LYS A 24 36.05 11.94 -39.38
C LYS A 24 35.63 12.61 -38.07
N ARG A 25 35.87 11.92 -36.95
CA ARG A 25 35.53 12.44 -35.60
C ARG A 25 36.47 13.60 -35.24
N HIS A 26 35.90 14.79 -35.02
CA HIS A 26 36.65 16.00 -34.64
C HIS A 26 36.63 16.28 -33.14
N GLY A 27 35.62 15.83 -32.39
CA GLY A 27 35.57 16.07 -30.95
C GLY A 27 34.30 15.59 -30.27
N LEU A 28 34.09 16.08 -29.04
CA LEU A 28 32.89 15.88 -28.24
C LEU A 28 32.17 17.22 -28.07
N MET A 29 30.91 17.28 -28.48
CA MET A 29 30.04 18.42 -28.21
C MET A 29 29.19 18.10 -26.98
N GLY A 30 29.28 18.96 -25.95
CA GLY A 30 28.52 18.83 -24.71
C GLY A 30 27.41 19.87 -24.62
N PHE A 31 26.20 19.43 -24.26
CA PHE A 31 25.09 20.32 -23.90
C PHE A 31 24.73 20.07 -22.43
N GLY A 32 24.64 21.15 -21.65
CA GLY A 32 24.19 21.11 -20.26
C GLY A 32 22.81 21.75 -20.13
N ARG A 33 21.88 21.05 -19.48
CA ARG A 33 20.59 21.59 -19.08
C ARG A 33 20.55 21.72 -17.57
N ASP A 34 20.22 22.91 -17.07
CA ASP A 34 19.92 23.05 -15.64
C ASP A 34 18.60 22.32 -15.33
N ILE A 35 18.67 21.40 -14.37
CA ILE A 35 17.55 20.60 -13.87
C ILE A 35 17.32 20.82 -12.38
N THR A 36 17.92 21.85 -11.77
CA THR A 36 17.89 22.11 -10.32
C THR A 36 16.46 22.23 -9.80
N GLU A 37 15.64 23.10 -10.38
CA GLU A 37 14.23 23.25 -9.98
C GLU A 37 13.45 21.95 -10.20
N ARG A 38 13.63 21.28 -11.34
CA ARG A 38 12.99 19.98 -11.62
C ARG A 38 13.34 18.94 -10.55
N LYS A 39 14.61 18.86 -10.14
CA LYS A 39 15.08 17.96 -9.10
C LYS A 39 14.52 18.34 -7.73
N ARG A 40 14.46 19.62 -7.38
CA ARG A 40 13.86 20.09 -6.11
C ARG A 40 12.39 19.72 -6.02
N TYR A 41 11.62 19.93 -7.09
CA TYR A 41 10.21 19.53 -7.12
C TYR A 41 10.05 18.01 -7.05
N GLN A 42 10.88 17.26 -7.77
CA GLN A 42 10.87 15.80 -7.72
C GLN A 42 11.19 15.30 -6.30
N ASP A 43 12.25 15.81 -5.67
CA ASP A 43 12.65 15.40 -4.32
C ASP A 43 11.58 15.78 -3.28
N ALA A 44 10.95 16.95 -3.43
CA ALA A 44 9.84 17.37 -2.56
C ALA A 44 8.62 16.44 -2.72
N LEU A 45 8.27 16.07 -3.96
CA LEU A 45 7.19 15.14 -4.24
C LEU A 45 7.48 13.74 -3.70
N GLU A 46 8.71 13.25 -3.89
CA GLU A 46 9.17 11.96 -3.36
C GLU A 46 9.16 11.94 -1.83
N ARG A 47 9.56 13.02 -1.16
CA ARG A 47 9.46 13.16 0.30
C ARG A 47 8.01 13.14 0.76
N ALA A 48 7.16 13.98 0.18
CA ALA A 48 5.74 14.03 0.52
C ALA A 48 5.06 12.65 0.34
N SER A 49 5.39 11.92 -0.73
CA SER A 49 4.91 10.57 -0.96
C SER A 49 5.38 9.59 0.13
N ARG A 50 6.67 9.62 0.49
CA ARG A 50 7.22 8.77 1.57
C ARG A 50 6.60 9.10 2.93
N ASP A 51 6.39 10.37 3.22
CA ASP A 51 5.81 10.83 4.47
C ASP A 51 4.34 10.41 4.59
N LYS A 52 3.55 10.59 3.52
CA LYS A 52 2.15 10.10 3.42
C LYS A 52 2.09 8.60 3.74
N THR A 53 2.92 7.83 3.07
CA THR A 53 3.00 6.38 3.23
C THR A 53 3.39 5.98 4.66
N THR A 54 4.40 6.64 5.23
CA THR A 54 4.89 6.32 6.58
C THR A 54 3.81 6.63 7.59
N PHE A 55 3.14 7.77 7.45
CA PHE A 55 2.02 8.17 8.27
C PHE A 55 0.89 7.15 8.24
N ILE A 56 0.42 6.74 7.05
CA ILE A 56 -0.64 5.74 6.90
C ILE A 56 -0.24 4.42 7.56
N SER A 57 0.96 3.92 7.26
CA SER A 57 1.44 2.66 7.81
C SER A 57 1.49 2.68 9.34
N THR A 58 2.05 3.75 9.92
CA THR A 58 2.18 3.89 11.38
C THR A 58 0.82 3.96 12.06
N ILE A 59 -0.06 4.85 11.60
CA ILE A 59 -1.40 5.01 12.20
C ILE A 59 -2.20 3.72 12.10
N SER A 60 -2.18 3.03 10.97
CA SER A 60 -2.89 1.77 10.84
C SER A 60 -2.36 0.68 11.79
N HIS A 61 -1.04 0.64 12.04
CA HIS A 61 -0.48 -0.27 13.04
C HIS A 61 -0.89 0.10 14.46
N GLU A 62 -0.89 1.38 14.80
CA GLU A 62 -1.29 1.87 16.12
C GLU A 62 -2.78 1.68 16.39
N LEU A 63 -3.63 1.75 15.36
CA LEU A 63 -5.08 1.52 15.48
C LEU A 63 -5.45 0.04 15.53
N ARG A 64 -4.64 -0.86 14.96
CA ARG A 64 -4.92 -2.31 14.97
C ARG A 64 -5.00 -2.87 16.39
N THR A 65 -4.09 -2.46 17.27
CA THR A 65 -4.04 -2.95 18.66
C THR A 65 -5.30 -2.61 19.48
N PRO A 66 -5.73 -1.34 19.61
CA PRO A 66 -6.95 -1.01 20.35
C PRO A 66 -8.20 -1.61 19.70
N LEU A 67 -8.25 -1.68 18.37
CA LEU A 67 -9.39 -2.23 17.64
C LEU A 67 -9.53 -3.75 17.85
N ASN A 68 -8.41 -4.49 17.83
CA ASN A 68 -8.39 -5.90 18.22
C ASN A 68 -8.83 -6.09 19.68
N GLY A 69 -8.48 -5.17 20.57
CA GLY A 69 -8.97 -5.15 21.95
C GLY A 69 -10.49 -5.01 22.02
N ILE A 70 -11.07 -4.05 21.29
CA ILE A 70 -12.54 -3.86 21.23
C ILE A 70 -13.23 -5.09 20.63
N VAL A 71 -12.71 -5.66 19.54
CA VAL A 71 -13.26 -6.87 18.91
C VAL A 71 -13.19 -8.07 19.86
N GLY A 72 -12.06 -8.25 20.55
CA GLY A 72 -11.86 -9.34 21.50
C GLY A 72 -12.75 -9.22 22.73
N LEU A 73 -12.78 -8.05 23.37
CA LEU A 73 -13.60 -7.80 24.54
C LEU A 73 -15.10 -7.87 24.22
N SER A 74 -15.53 -7.30 23.09
CA SER A 74 -16.93 -7.39 22.67
C SER A 74 -17.36 -8.84 22.44
N ARG A 75 -16.48 -9.68 21.88
CA ARG A 75 -16.74 -11.11 21.71
C ARG A 75 -16.82 -11.86 23.04
N ILE A 76 -15.89 -11.61 23.97
CA ILE A 76 -15.92 -12.22 25.31
C ILE A 76 -17.21 -11.84 26.05
N LEU A 77 -17.61 -10.57 25.98
CA LEU A 77 -18.83 -10.10 26.64
C LEU A 77 -20.10 -10.67 25.99
N LEU A 78 -20.11 -10.90 24.68
CA LEU A 78 -21.23 -11.56 23.99
C LEU A 78 -21.46 -13.00 24.45
N ASP A 79 -20.46 -13.66 25.04
CA ASP A 79 -20.56 -15.01 25.60
C ASP A 79 -21.00 -15.01 27.08
N THR A 80 -21.39 -13.85 27.66
CA THR A 80 -21.86 -13.72 29.05
C THR A 80 -23.39 -13.59 29.14
N ASP A 81 -23.94 -13.66 30.36
CA ASP A 81 -25.36 -13.40 30.60
C ASP A 81 -25.68 -11.91 30.40
N LEU A 82 -26.33 -11.60 29.28
CA LEU A 82 -26.67 -10.23 28.87
C LEU A 82 -28.18 -10.04 28.80
N THR A 83 -28.64 -8.81 29.03
CA THR A 83 -29.99 -8.41 28.63
C THR A 83 -30.06 -8.27 27.10
N ALA A 84 -31.27 -8.38 26.54
CA ALA A 84 -31.48 -8.22 25.09
C ALA A 84 -30.96 -6.87 24.53
N GLU A 85 -31.01 -5.81 25.34
CA GLU A 85 -30.52 -4.50 24.96
C GLU A 85 -28.98 -4.44 24.97
N GLN A 86 -28.33 -5.03 25.98
CA GLN A 86 -26.87 -5.15 26.06
C GLN A 86 -26.30 -5.98 24.91
N GLU A 87 -26.95 -7.11 24.59
CA GLU A 87 -26.56 -7.97 23.46
C GLU A 87 -26.63 -7.20 22.13
N LYS A 88 -27.71 -6.42 21.91
CA LYS A 88 -27.86 -5.58 20.72
C LYS A 88 -26.74 -4.53 20.62
N TYR A 89 -26.42 -3.85 21.71
CA TYR A 89 -25.33 -2.87 21.73
C TYR A 89 -23.97 -3.52 21.48
N LEU A 90 -23.67 -4.65 22.14
CA LEU A 90 -22.42 -5.36 21.95
C LEU A 90 -22.25 -5.90 20.54
N LYS A 91 -23.30 -6.44 19.92
CA LYS A 91 -23.27 -6.84 18.49
C LYS A 91 -22.96 -5.65 17.59
N THR A 92 -23.57 -4.50 17.88
CA THR A 92 -23.34 -3.27 17.10
C THR A 92 -21.90 -2.78 17.25
N ILE A 93 -21.35 -2.75 18.47
CA ILE A 93 -19.96 -2.40 18.73
C ILE A 93 -19.02 -3.38 18.02
N HIS A 94 -19.27 -4.68 18.13
CA HIS A 94 -18.46 -5.72 17.51
C HIS A 94 -18.39 -5.56 15.98
N VAL A 95 -19.55 -5.48 15.33
CA VAL A 95 -19.64 -5.29 13.87
C VAL A 95 -18.97 -3.99 13.43
N SER A 96 -19.16 -2.90 14.19
CA SER A 96 -18.56 -1.60 13.86
C SER A 96 -17.03 -1.64 13.97
N ALA A 97 -16.50 -2.27 15.03
CA ALA A 97 -15.06 -2.42 15.21
C ALA A 97 -14.45 -3.28 14.10
N VAL A 98 -15.06 -4.42 13.76
CA VAL A 98 -14.61 -5.28 12.65
C VAL A 98 -14.62 -4.51 11.32
N THR A 99 -15.71 -3.79 11.03
CA THR A 99 -15.85 -3.00 9.80
C THR A 99 -14.78 -1.91 9.70
N LEU A 100 -14.54 -1.20 10.80
CA LEU A 100 -13.50 -0.18 10.86
C LEU A 100 -12.09 -0.76 10.67
N GLY A 101 -11.83 -1.95 11.22
CA GLY A 101 -10.59 -2.69 10.98
C GLY A 101 -10.37 -3.05 9.51
N ASN A 102 -11.42 -3.47 8.82
CA ASN A 102 -11.35 -3.77 7.39
C ASN A 102 -11.05 -2.51 6.57
N ILE A 103 -11.72 -1.39 6.85
CA ILE A 103 -11.46 -0.10 6.19
C ILE A 103 -9.99 0.31 6.35
N PHE A 104 -9.42 0.15 7.55
CA PHE A 104 -8.00 0.47 7.77
C PHE A 104 -7.06 -0.46 7.00
N ASN A 105 -7.36 -1.76 6.90
CA ASN A 105 -6.58 -2.67 6.08
C ASN A 105 -6.65 -2.29 4.59
N ASP A 106 -7.83 -1.94 4.08
CA ASP A 106 -8.01 -1.52 2.68
C ASP A 106 -7.20 -0.26 2.35
N ILE A 107 -7.15 0.71 3.27
CA ILE A 107 -6.32 1.92 3.12
C ILE A 107 -4.83 1.57 3.04
N ILE A 108 -4.36 0.65 3.89
CA ILE A 108 -2.96 0.18 3.84
C ILE A 108 -2.67 -0.49 2.49
N ASP A 109 -3.55 -1.37 2.04
CA ASP A 109 -3.34 -2.13 0.81
C ASP A 109 -3.39 -1.24 -0.43
N MET A 110 -4.25 -0.22 -0.44
CA MET A 110 -4.23 0.84 -1.45
C MET A 110 -2.88 1.60 -1.47
N ASP A 111 -2.33 1.97 -0.30
CA ASP A 111 -1.02 2.63 -0.22
C ASP A 111 0.16 1.70 -0.62
N LYS A 112 0.03 0.37 -0.44
CA LYS A 112 0.98 -0.60 -1.01
C LYS A 112 0.88 -0.68 -2.54
N MET A 113 -0.34 -0.63 -3.08
CA MET A 113 -0.60 -0.64 -4.53
C MET A 113 -0.03 0.60 -5.21
N GLU A 114 -0.24 1.81 -4.66
CA GLU A 114 0.33 3.06 -5.18
C GLU A 114 1.87 2.99 -5.30
N ARG A 115 2.52 2.24 -4.42
CA ARG A 115 3.98 2.07 -4.39
C ARG A 115 4.51 1.01 -5.37
N ARG A 116 3.67 0.44 -6.24
CA ARG A 116 4.00 -0.71 -7.12
C ARG A 116 4.67 -1.87 -6.35
N LYS A 117 4.39 -1.99 -5.04
CA LYS A 117 4.98 -3.02 -4.16
C LYS A 117 4.20 -4.33 -4.17
N VAL A 118 3.09 -4.41 -4.90
CA VAL A 118 2.40 -5.67 -5.13
C VAL A 118 3.23 -6.48 -6.12
N GLN A 119 3.92 -7.48 -5.60
CA GLN A 119 4.59 -8.48 -6.43
C GLN A 119 3.57 -9.57 -6.76
N LEU A 120 3.35 -9.79 -8.05
CA LEU A 120 2.56 -10.92 -8.51
C LEU A 120 3.46 -12.16 -8.46
N ASP A 121 3.08 -13.15 -7.65
CA ASP A 121 3.75 -14.44 -7.66
C ASP A 121 3.11 -15.31 -8.76
N ASN A 122 3.81 -15.44 -9.88
CA ASN A 122 3.32 -16.17 -11.04
C ASN A 122 3.84 -17.62 -10.99
N GLN A 123 3.11 -18.49 -10.31
CA GLN A 123 3.39 -19.93 -10.24
C GLN A 123 2.25 -20.75 -10.86
N PRO A 124 2.55 -21.92 -11.44
CA PRO A 124 1.53 -22.89 -11.81
C PRO A 124 0.71 -23.30 -10.59
N ILE A 125 -0.63 -23.28 -10.72
CA ILE A 125 -1.58 -23.66 -9.67
C ILE A 125 -2.46 -24.81 -10.18
N ASP A 126 -2.66 -25.82 -9.33
CA ASP A 126 -3.71 -26.81 -9.53
C ASP A 126 -5.07 -26.17 -9.20
N PHE A 127 -5.78 -25.77 -10.25
CA PHE A 127 -7.06 -25.10 -10.14
C PHE A 127 -8.12 -25.95 -9.42
N THR A 128 -8.09 -27.27 -9.61
CA THR A 128 -9.07 -28.18 -8.99
C THR A 128 -8.85 -28.26 -7.49
N SER A 129 -7.60 -28.42 -7.05
CA SER A 129 -7.27 -28.40 -5.61
C SER A 129 -7.60 -27.04 -4.99
N PHE A 130 -7.27 -25.95 -5.67
CA PHE A 130 -7.56 -24.60 -5.18
C PHE A 130 -9.07 -24.34 -5.00
N MET A 131 -9.87 -24.79 -5.96
CA MET A 131 -11.33 -24.70 -5.84
C MET A 131 -11.86 -25.55 -4.69
N ALA A 132 -11.36 -26.78 -4.50
CA ALA A 132 -11.76 -27.63 -3.37
C ALA A 132 -11.41 -26.99 -2.01
N ASP A 133 -10.26 -26.34 -1.90
CA ASP A 133 -9.87 -25.60 -0.69
C ASP A 133 -10.80 -24.41 -0.41
N LEU A 134 -11.18 -23.67 -1.48
CA LEU A 134 -12.14 -22.57 -1.41
C LEU A 134 -13.54 -23.04 -0.98
N GLU A 135 -14.00 -24.16 -1.53
CA GLU A 135 -15.29 -24.76 -1.18
C GLU A 135 -15.32 -25.21 0.28
N ASN A 136 -14.25 -25.85 0.76
CA ASN A 136 -14.13 -26.26 2.16
C ASN A 136 -14.16 -25.06 3.12
N LEU A 137 -13.38 -24.01 2.83
CA LEU A 137 -13.37 -22.78 3.64
C LEU A 137 -14.74 -22.10 3.66
N SER A 138 -15.36 -21.97 2.50
CA SER A 138 -16.67 -21.34 2.36
C SER A 138 -17.77 -22.16 3.03
N GLY A 139 -17.69 -23.49 2.96
CA GLY A 139 -18.56 -24.43 3.65
C GLY A 139 -18.50 -24.29 5.17
N LEU A 140 -17.29 -24.20 5.74
CA LEU A 140 -17.09 -23.96 7.17
C LEU A 140 -17.71 -22.62 7.63
N GLN A 141 -17.51 -21.55 6.84
CA GLN A 141 -18.09 -20.24 7.15
C GLN A 141 -19.63 -20.23 7.05
N ALA A 142 -20.19 -20.93 6.06
CA ALA A 142 -21.63 -21.07 5.91
C ALA A 142 -22.22 -21.84 7.10
N GLN A 143 -21.60 -22.96 7.49
CA GLN A 143 -22.05 -23.79 8.60
C GLN A 143 -22.07 -23.03 9.93
N GLN A 144 -21.06 -22.19 10.21
CA GLN A 144 -21.03 -21.31 11.39
C GLN A 144 -22.20 -20.32 11.45
N LYS A 145 -22.79 -19.99 10.30
CA LYS A 145 -23.96 -19.11 10.19
C LYS A 145 -25.27 -19.88 10.02
N GLY A 146 -25.26 -21.21 10.13
CA GLY A 146 -26.43 -22.06 9.89
C GLY A 146 -26.87 -22.11 8.42
N LEU A 147 -25.98 -21.76 7.48
CA LEU A 147 -26.24 -21.73 6.05
C LEU A 147 -25.60 -22.95 5.36
N ARG A 148 -26.18 -23.41 4.25
CA ARG A 148 -25.58 -24.41 3.36
C ARG A 148 -24.84 -23.68 2.24
N PHE A 149 -23.57 -24.01 2.05
CA PHE A 149 -22.80 -23.59 0.89
C PHE A 149 -23.16 -24.47 -0.32
N CYS A 150 -23.39 -23.84 -1.47
CA CYS A 150 -23.60 -24.51 -2.75
C CYS A 150 -22.55 -23.99 -3.72
N ALA A 151 -21.65 -24.87 -4.16
CA ALA A 151 -20.64 -24.62 -5.18
C ALA A 151 -21.21 -24.88 -6.58
#